data_AF-A0A8G1W495-F1
#
_entry.id   AF-A0A8G1W495-F1
#
_cell.length_a   1.000
_cell.length_b   1.000
_cell.length_c   1.000
_cell.angle_alpha   90.00
_cell.angle_beta   90.00
_cell.angle_gamma   90.00
#
_symmetry.space_group_name_H-M   'P 1'
#
loop_
_entity.id
_entity.type
_entity.pdbx_description
1 polymer ?
#
loop_
_entity_poly.entity_id
_entity_poly.type
_entity_poly.pdbx_seq_one_letter_code
_entity_poly.pdbx_strand_id
1 'polypeptide(L)'
;MESDPPLPVPISYIAGSYFLFSIDAVTYLRREHHICGVLTGTLPQIPQQNVFLGLPLKLMPEEARLLVDNGVACIVDEVKAQREGMRALREADRQKYRRELESQGAHAMRLQTNRKEQQREEALKRVEAKKTAAKKKAAAAAAAAAVGEDTLMTATTTSIPSTSTPTTTTTAPYGTTMGITPATSHPPLPYTPSPSSSTVLPPPAVPPSYPLFAHLHAEGYYLSPGLRFGCQYLAYPGDPLRFHSHFLVVGADWDEELDLMALVAGGRLGTGVKKGFLIGGAADESGLGDAGSVRTFSVEWAGM
;
A
#
# COMPACT_ATOMS: atom_id res chain seq x y z
N MET A 1 -1.47 -12.03 -11.14
CA MET A 1 -1.17 -11.00 -12.15
C MET A 1 0.34 -10.93 -12.17
N GLU A 2 0.94 -11.60 -13.16
CA GLU A 2 2.39 -11.60 -13.39
C GLU A 2 2.61 -10.89 -14.71
N SER A 3 2.62 -9.56 -14.63
CA SER A 3 2.95 -8.65 -15.71
C SER A 3 4.09 -7.78 -15.20
N ASP A 4 5.32 -8.15 -15.52
CA ASP A 4 6.46 -7.29 -15.24
C ASP A 4 6.32 -6.01 -16.10
N PRO A 5 6.57 -4.82 -15.53
CA PRO A 5 6.38 -3.54 -16.22
C PRO A 5 7.38 -3.38 -17.37
N PRO A 6 7.03 -2.61 -18.42
CA PRO A 6 8.02 -2.19 -19.41
C PRO A 6 9.09 -1.33 -18.73
N LEU A 7 10.36 -1.70 -18.90
CA LEU A 7 11.51 -0.94 -18.41
C LEU A 7 11.98 0.08 -19.47
N PRO A 8 12.53 1.24 -19.06
CA PRO A 8 12.67 1.71 -17.67
C PRO A 8 11.33 2.17 -17.07
N VAL A 9 11.15 1.93 -15.76
CA VAL A 9 9.95 2.34 -15.03
C VAL A 9 9.88 3.86 -14.93
N PRO A 10 8.77 4.52 -15.30
CA PRO A 10 8.60 5.95 -15.10
C PRO A 10 8.28 6.30 -13.64
N ILE A 11 9.08 7.16 -13.03
CA ILE A 11 8.83 7.78 -11.72
C ILE A 11 8.31 9.21 -11.95
N SER A 12 7.07 9.47 -11.56
CA SER A 12 6.45 10.79 -11.67
C SER A 12 7.00 11.75 -10.61
N TYR A 13 7.70 12.80 -11.03
CA TYR A 13 8.13 13.88 -10.16
C TYR A 13 7.04 14.95 -10.05
N ILE A 14 6.53 15.15 -8.83
CA ILE A 14 5.45 16.09 -8.52
C ILE A 14 5.82 16.88 -7.27
N ALA A 15 5.91 18.20 -7.38
CA ALA A 15 6.11 19.12 -6.25
C ALA A 15 7.24 18.73 -5.27
N GLY A 16 8.40 18.30 -5.80
CA GLY A 16 9.55 17.91 -4.98
C GLY A 16 9.49 16.49 -4.42
N SER A 17 8.51 15.67 -4.81
CA SER A 17 8.37 14.27 -4.39
C SER A 17 8.27 13.32 -5.59
N TYR A 18 8.72 12.09 -5.38
CA TYR A 18 8.75 11.01 -6.38
C TYR A 18 7.59 10.05 -6.13
N PHE A 19 6.79 9.77 -7.16
CA PHE A 19 5.59 8.95 -7.06
C PHE A 19 5.51 7.85 -8.12
N LEU A 20 4.92 6.72 -7.74
CA LEU A 20 4.55 5.62 -8.61
C LEU A 20 3.04 5.34 -8.49
N PHE A 21 2.38 5.28 -9.64
CA PHE A 21 0.93 5.08 -9.75
C PHE A 21 0.53 3.70 -10.30
N SER A 22 1.47 2.92 -10.84
CA SER A 22 1.20 1.58 -11.38
C SER A 22 1.41 0.49 -10.32
N ILE A 23 0.44 -0.40 -10.15
CA ILE A 23 0.51 -1.56 -9.25
C ILE A 23 1.65 -2.51 -9.69
N ASP A 24 1.76 -2.76 -10.99
CA ASP A 24 2.72 -3.68 -11.58
C ASP A 24 4.15 -3.19 -11.36
N ALA A 25 4.37 -1.88 -11.56
CA ALA A 25 5.65 -1.22 -11.25
C ALA A 25 6.03 -1.33 -9.77
N VAL A 26 5.11 -1.02 -8.87
CA VAL A 26 5.35 -1.11 -7.41
C VAL A 26 5.62 -2.55 -6.97
N THR A 27 4.91 -3.52 -7.54
CA THR A 27 5.08 -4.94 -7.21
C THR A 27 6.43 -5.46 -7.69
N TYR A 28 6.83 -5.12 -8.92
CA TYR A 28 8.12 -5.47 -9.51
C TYR A 28 9.29 -4.86 -8.72
N LEU A 29 9.26 -3.54 -8.47
CA LEU A 29 10.35 -2.85 -7.75
C LEU A 29 10.52 -3.33 -6.32
N ARG A 30 9.44 -3.75 -5.65
CA ARG A 30 9.52 -4.36 -4.32
C ARG A 30 10.14 -5.76 -4.36
N ARG A 31 9.79 -6.57 -5.37
CA ARG A 31 10.22 -7.97 -5.52
C ARG A 31 11.67 -8.10 -5.96
N GLU A 32 12.07 -7.36 -7.00
CA GLU A 32 13.39 -7.48 -7.63
C GLU A 32 14.43 -6.48 -7.10
N HIS A 33 14.00 -5.32 -6.61
CA HIS A 33 14.89 -4.21 -6.22
C HIS A 33 14.72 -3.77 -4.75
N HIS A 34 14.01 -4.55 -3.94
CA HIS A 34 13.83 -4.34 -2.48
C HIS A 34 13.26 -2.96 -2.08
N ILE A 35 12.62 -2.25 -3.02
CA ILE A 35 12.10 -0.90 -2.80
C ILE A 35 10.84 -0.96 -1.94
N CYS A 36 10.84 -0.20 -0.84
CA CYS A 36 9.74 -0.22 0.12
C CYS A 36 8.70 0.86 -0.18
N GLY A 37 9.17 2.10 -0.36
CA GLY A 37 8.38 3.32 -0.43
C GLY A 37 7.40 3.52 0.73
N VAL A 38 6.54 4.53 0.60
CA VAL A 38 5.42 4.79 1.50
C VAL A 38 4.16 4.98 0.67
N LEU A 39 3.15 4.15 0.91
CA LEU A 39 1.83 4.31 0.29
C LEU A 39 1.15 5.55 0.90
N THR A 40 0.62 6.43 0.05
CA THR A 40 0.10 7.76 0.47
C THR A 40 -1.35 8.03 0.10
N GLY A 41 -1.96 7.25 -0.79
CA GLY A 41 -3.35 7.44 -1.19
C GLY A 41 -4.34 6.93 -0.14
N THR A 42 -5.35 7.72 0.22
CA THR A 42 -6.46 7.26 1.06
C THR A 42 -7.46 6.43 0.25
N LEU A 43 -8.11 5.45 0.87
CA LEU A 43 -9.16 4.65 0.23
C LEU A 43 -10.40 5.53 -0.07
N PRO A 44 -10.87 5.64 -1.34
CA PRO A 44 -12.01 6.50 -1.68
C PRO A 44 -13.32 6.16 -0.95
N GLN A 45 -13.48 4.91 -0.51
CA GLN A 45 -14.66 4.46 0.23
C GLN A 45 -14.66 4.90 1.70
N ILE A 46 -13.49 5.14 2.30
CA ILE A 46 -13.34 5.45 3.73
C ILE A 46 -12.25 6.53 3.89
N PRO A 47 -12.48 7.77 3.42
CA PRO A 47 -11.43 8.80 3.32
C PRO A 47 -10.89 9.29 4.67
N GLN A 48 -11.58 8.99 5.78
CA GLN A 48 -11.13 9.34 7.14
C GLN A 48 -10.20 8.28 7.77
N GLN A 49 -9.97 7.14 7.09
CA GLN A 49 -9.20 6.02 7.64
C GLN A 49 -7.74 6.04 7.18
N ASN A 50 -6.86 6.52 8.06
CA ASN A 50 -5.41 6.64 7.80
C ASN A 50 -4.57 5.39 8.15
N VAL A 51 -5.21 4.24 8.40
CA VAL A 51 -4.52 3.00 8.83
C VAL A 51 -4.01 2.18 7.64
N PHE A 52 -4.78 2.14 6.54
CA PHE A 52 -4.40 1.47 5.30
C PHE A 52 -4.40 2.49 4.17
N LEU A 53 -3.20 2.84 3.70
CA LEU A 53 -2.98 3.69 2.55
C LEU A 53 -2.67 2.83 1.33
N GLY A 54 -3.11 3.26 0.17
CA GLY A 54 -2.85 2.66 -1.14
C GLY A 54 -2.02 3.57 -2.04
N LEU A 55 -2.10 3.33 -3.34
CA LEU A 55 -1.40 4.13 -4.35
C LEU A 55 -1.87 5.59 -4.35
N PRO A 56 -0.97 6.57 -4.60
CA PRO A 56 0.40 6.37 -5.08
C PRO A 56 1.39 5.93 -3.99
N LEU A 57 2.41 5.17 -4.43
CA LEU A 57 3.60 4.92 -3.63
C LEU A 57 4.53 6.13 -3.78
N LYS A 58 4.84 6.80 -2.68
CA LYS A 58 5.89 7.82 -2.61
C LYS A 58 7.24 7.15 -2.35
N LEU A 59 8.24 7.46 -3.16
CA LEU A 59 9.62 7.02 -2.95
C LEU A 59 10.42 8.04 -2.14
N MET A 60 11.41 7.55 -1.39
CA MET A 60 12.48 8.39 -0.85
C MET A 60 13.41 8.87 -1.98
N PRO A 61 14.04 10.06 -1.87
CA PRO A 61 15.06 10.51 -2.83
C PRO A 61 16.16 9.46 -3.08
N GLU A 62 16.55 8.73 -2.05
CA GLU A 62 17.56 7.67 -2.03
C GLU A 62 17.10 6.43 -2.82
N GLU A 63 15.85 6.00 -2.63
CA GLU A 63 15.23 4.93 -3.44
C GLU A 63 15.15 5.35 -4.92
N ALA A 64 14.69 6.58 -5.18
CA ALA A 64 14.60 7.12 -6.53
C ALA A 64 15.99 7.25 -7.19
N ARG A 65 17.03 7.58 -6.41
CA ARG A 65 18.41 7.67 -6.91
C ARG A 65 18.94 6.30 -7.29
N LEU A 66 18.82 5.33 -6.40
CA LEU A 66 19.30 3.97 -6.59
C LEU A 66 18.68 3.30 -7.83
N LEU A 67 17.39 3.55 -8.08
CA LEU A 67 16.71 3.03 -9.27
C LEU A 67 17.16 3.69 -10.58
N VAL A 68 17.58 4.95 -10.55
CA VAL A 68 18.13 5.67 -11.71
C VAL A 68 19.58 5.25 -11.95
N ASP A 69 20.40 5.16 -10.89
CA ASP A 69 21.79 4.72 -10.97
C ASP A 69 21.89 3.26 -11.51
N ASN A 70 20.95 2.39 -11.14
CA ASN A 70 20.83 1.03 -11.67
C ASN A 70 20.18 0.95 -13.08
N GLY A 71 19.75 2.06 -13.68
CA GLY A 71 19.11 2.10 -15.00
C GLY A 71 17.71 1.46 -15.08
N VAL A 72 17.11 1.11 -13.94
CA VAL A 72 15.80 0.43 -13.85
C VAL A 72 14.65 1.41 -14.05
N ALA A 73 14.82 2.65 -13.61
CA ALA A 73 13.79 3.69 -13.66
C ALA A 73 14.31 5.01 -14.23
N CYS A 74 13.38 5.84 -14.72
CA CYS A 74 13.66 7.19 -15.16
C CYS A 74 12.73 8.19 -14.44
N ILE A 75 13.24 9.36 -14.06
CA ILE A 75 12.45 10.40 -13.42
C ILE A 75 11.85 11.28 -14.50
N VAL A 76 10.52 11.49 -14.44
CA VAL A 76 9.77 12.25 -15.42
C VAL A 76 9.04 13.41 -14.74
N ASP A 77 9.20 14.62 -15.26
CA ASP A 77 8.44 15.80 -14.86
C ASP A 77 6.98 15.61 -15.31
N GLU A 78 6.11 15.23 -14.35
CA GLU A 78 4.72 14.88 -14.63
C GLU A 78 3.94 16.08 -15.19
N VAL A 79 4.24 17.30 -14.74
CA VAL A 79 3.53 18.51 -15.19
C VAL A 79 3.85 18.82 -16.65
N LYS A 80 5.11 18.63 -17.07
CA LYS A 80 5.49 18.74 -18.49
C LYS A 80 4.93 17.58 -19.31
N ALA A 81 5.10 16.34 -18.86
CA ALA A 81 4.63 15.15 -19.57
C ALA A 81 3.11 15.18 -19.79
N GLN A 82 2.32 15.54 -18.77
CA GLN A 82 0.87 15.68 -18.88
C GLN A 82 0.48 16.82 -19.85
N ARG A 83 1.17 17.97 -19.77
CA ARG A 83 0.92 19.12 -20.68
C ARG A 83 1.24 18.79 -22.14
N GLU A 84 2.32 18.05 -22.39
CA GLU A 84 2.70 17.58 -23.72
C GLU A 84 1.74 16.50 -24.23
N GLY A 85 1.41 15.50 -23.39
CA GLY A 85 0.42 14.47 -23.69
C GLY A 85 -0.96 15.04 -24.03
N MET A 86 -1.43 16.06 -23.29
CA MET A 86 -2.71 16.74 -23.59
C MET A 86 -2.69 17.48 -24.94
N ARG A 87 -1.54 18.01 -25.38
CA ARG A 87 -1.38 18.62 -26.71
C ARG A 87 -1.28 17.57 -27.83
N ALA A 88 -0.64 16.44 -27.54
CA ALA A 88 -0.45 15.34 -28.49
C ALA A 88 -1.70 14.49 -28.72
N LEU A 89 -2.65 14.49 -27.77
CA LEU A 89 -3.84 13.63 -27.76
C LEU A 89 -4.75 13.83 -28.98
N ARG A 90 -4.80 12.83 -29.87
CA ARG A 90 -5.62 12.84 -31.09
C ARG A 90 -7.03 12.32 -30.83
N GLU A 91 -7.92 12.57 -31.78
CA GLU A 91 -9.29 12.04 -31.73
C GLU A 91 -9.34 10.51 -31.78
N ALA A 92 -8.42 9.86 -32.49
CA ALA A 92 -8.29 8.41 -32.54
C ALA A 92 -8.01 7.82 -31.14
N ASP A 93 -7.14 8.47 -30.35
CA ASP A 93 -6.80 8.04 -28.99
C ASP A 93 -8.00 8.18 -28.05
N ARG A 94 -8.74 9.30 -28.18
CA ARG A 94 -10.01 9.53 -27.46
C ARG A 94 -11.07 8.47 -27.80
N GLN A 95 -11.19 8.08 -29.07
CA GLN A 95 -12.10 7.00 -29.48
C GLN A 95 -11.66 5.63 -28.95
N LYS A 96 -10.36 5.31 -29.00
CA LYS A 96 -9.81 4.07 -28.43
C LYS A 96 -10.11 3.97 -26.94
N TYR A 97 -9.82 5.03 -26.18
CA TYR A 97 -10.08 5.08 -24.74
C TYR A 97 -11.58 4.96 -24.40
N ARG A 98 -12.47 5.58 -25.20
CA ARG A 98 -13.92 5.43 -25.01
C ARG A 98 -14.37 3.97 -25.17
N ARG A 99 -13.92 3.27 -26.22
CA ARG A 99 -14.22 1.84 -26.43
C ARG A 99 -13.66 0.96 -25.30
N GLU A 100 -12.53 1.35 -24.73
CA GLU A 100 -11.94 0.65 -23.59
C GLU A 100 -12.76 0.87 -22.31
N LEU A 101 -13.21 2.09 -22.01
CA LEU A 101 -14.14 2.37 -20.91
C LEU A 101 -15.47 1.62 -21.07
N GLU A 102 -16.02 1.56 -22.29
CA GLU A 102 -17.24 0.81 -22.60
C GLU A 102 -17.06 -0.70 -22.34
N SER A 103 -15.93 -1.29 -22.75
CA SER A 103 -15.66 -2.72 -22.54
C SER A 103 -15.37 -3.06 -21.07
N GLN A 104 -14.62 -2.21 -20.37
CA GLN A 104 -14.41 -2.32 -18.92
C GLN A 104 -15.73 -2.20 -18.15
N GLY A 105 -16.61 -1.26 -18.53
CA GLY A 105 -17.94 -1.08 -17.98
C GLY A 105 -18.84 -2.30 -18.18
N ALA A 106 -18.88 -2.86 -19.39
CA ALA A 106 -19.62 -4.09 -19.71
C ALA A 106 -19.10 -5.30 -18.91
N HIS A 107 -17.78 -5.44 -18.77
CA HIS A 107 -17.15 -6.50 -17.97
C HIS A 107 -17.50 -6.37 -16.47
N ALA A 108 -17.41 -5.15 -15.91
CA ALA A 108 -17.79 -4.86 -14.54
C ALA A 108 -19.28 -5.13 -14.28
N MET A 109 -20.17 -4.76 -15.22
CA MET A 109 -21.60 -5.05 -15.14
C MET A 109 -21.86 -6.56 -15.10
N ARG A 110 -21.20 -7.35 -15.96
CA ARG A 110 -21.32 -8.82 -15.96
C ARG A 110 -20.88 -9.44 -14.64
N LEU A 111 -19.76 -8.97 -14.07
CA LEU A 111 -19.28 -9.39 -12.74
C LEU A 111 -20.29 -9.06 -11.62
N GLN A 112 -20.91 -7.88 -11.66
CA GLN A 112 -21.94 -7.51 -10.68
C GLN A 112 -23.20 -8.36 -10.79
N THR A 113 -23.67 -8.64 -12.00
CA THR A 113 -24.85 -9.51 -12.22
C THR A 113 -24.58 -10.91 -11.68
N ASN A 114 -23.48 -11.54 -12.07
CA ASN A 114 -23.08 -12.86 -11.59
C ASN A 114 -22.97 -12.90 -10.04
N ARG A 115 -22.40 -11.86 -9.42
CA ARG A 115 -22.25 -11.78 -7.95
C ARG A 115 -23.61 -11.63 -7.24
N LYS A 116 -24.55 -10.87 -7.81
CA LYS A 116 -25.92 -10.73 -7.29
C LYS A 116 -26.71 -12.03 -7.43
N GLU A 117 -26.52 -12.76 -8.52
CA GLU A 117 -27.14 -14.07 -8.74
C GLU A 117 -26.62 -15.09 -7.72
N GLN A 118 -25.29 -15.19 -7.52
CA GLN A 118 -24.68 -16.04 -6.50
C GLN A 118 -25.21 -15.72 -5.09
N GLN A 119 -25.27 -14.44 -4.71
CA GLN A 119 -25.83 -14.02 -3.41
C GLN A 119 -27.32 -14.38 -3.27
N ARG A 120 -28.10 -14.28 -4.35
CA ARG A 120 -29.52 -14.68 -4.37
C ARG A 120 -29.67 -16.19 -4.20
N GLU A 121 -28.85 -17.00 -4.87
CA GLU A 121 -28.83 -18.44 -4.68
C GLU A 121 -28.44 -18.85 -3.26
N GLU A 122 -27.39 -18.26 -2.69
CA GLU A 122 -26.97 -18.51 -1.31
C GLU A 122 -28.07 -18.11 -0.30
N ALA A 123 -28.76 -17.00 -0.53
CA ALA A 123 -29.88 -16.57 0.30
C ALA A 123 -31.05 -17.56 0.22
N LEU A 124 -31.40 -18.04 -0.98
CA LEU A 124 -32.44 -19.07 -1.17
C LEU A 124 -32.06 -20.38 -0.48
N LYS A 125 -30.84 -20.89 -0.70
CA LYS A 125 -30.29 -22.08 -0.03
C LYS A 125 -30.33 -21.94 1.51
N ARG A 126 -29.99 -20.75 2.05
CA ARG A 126 -30.11 -20.45 3.50
C ARG A 126 -31.56 -20.43 3.99
N VAL A 127 -32.51 -19.92 3.21
CA VAL A 127 -33.94 -19.94 3.56
C VAL A 127 -34.50 -21.37 3.53
N GLU A 128 -34.12 -22.18 2.55
CA GLU A 128 -34.52 -23.59 2.46
C GLU A 128 -33.94 -24.43 3.60
N ALA A 129 -32.65 -24.26 3.93
CA ALA A 129 -32.03 -24.88 5.11
C ALA A 129 -32.73 -24.48 6.42
N LYS A 130 -33.14 -23.21 6.57
CA LYS A 130 -33.95 -22.77 7.73
C LYS A 130 -35.35 -23.39 7.72
N LYS A 131 -36.01 -23.52 6.58
CA LYS A 131 -37.34 -24.16 6.45
C LYS A 131 -37.28 -25.67 6.73
N THR A 132 -36.25 -26.38 6.28
CA THR A 132 -36.09 -27.81 6.58
C THR A 132 -35.72 -28.06 8.05
N ALA A 133 -34.87 -27.21 8.65
CA ALA A 133 -34.60 -27.22 10.09
C ALA A 133 -35.87 -26.93 10.92
N ALA A 134 -36.68 -25.94 10.52
CA ALA A 134 -37.96 -25.63 11.16
C ALA A 134 -38.96 -26.79 11.04
N LYS A 135 -39.07 -27.44 9.86
CA LYS A 135 -39.90 -28.64 9.68
C LYS A 135 -39.43 -29.82 10.56
N LYS A 136 -38.11 -30.06 10.67
CA LYS A 136 -37.57 -31.06 11.60
C LYS A 136 -37.91 -30.74 13.06
N LYS A 137 -37.79 -29.47 13.47
CA LYS A 137 -38.12 -29.02 14.84
C LYS A 137 -39.63 -29.10 15.13
N ALA A 138 -40.48 -28.81 14.16
CA ALA A 138 -41.93 -28.96 14.27
C ALA A 138 -42.37 -30.44 14.33
N ALA A 139 -41.74 -31.32 13.54
CA ALA A 139 -41.98 -32.77 13.63
C ALA A 139 -41.56 -33.35 14.99
N ALA A 140 -40.43 -32.89 15.55
CA ALA A 140 -40.00 -33.26 16.90
C ALA A 140 -40.96 -32.73 17.99
N ALA A 141 -41.50 -31.52 17.83
CA ALA A 141 -42.49 -30.97 18.76
C ALA A 141 -43.85 -31.69 18.68
N ALA A 142 -44.30 -32.08 17.49
CA ALA A 142 -45.52 -32.86 17.31
C ALA A 142 -45.43 -34.26 17.94
N ALA A 143 -44.24 -34.87 17.96
CA ALA A 143 -44.00 -36.13 18.68
C ALA A 143 -43.99 -35.98 20.21
N ALA A 144 -43.79 -34.77 20.73
CA ALA A 144 -43.78 -34.48 22.18
C ALA A 144 -45.15 -34.08 22.75
N ALA A 145 -46.16 -33.82 21.89
CA ALA A 145 -47.47 -33.31 22.30
C ALA A 145 -48.52 -34.42 22.60
N ALA A 146 -48.09 -35.66 22.80
CA ALA A 146 -48.97 -36.83 22.98
C ALA A 146 -49.19 -37.26 24.45
N VAL A 147 -48.88 -36.40 25.42
CA VAL A 147 -49.10 -36.62 26.86
C VAL A 147 -49.72 -35.35 27.47
N GLY A 148 -50.87 -35.49 28.16
CA GLY A 148 -51.74 -34.39 28.65
C GLY A 148 -51.14 -33.50 29.76
N GLU A 149 -51.61 -32.25 29.90
CA GLU A 149 -52.70 -31.78 30.81
C GLU A 149 -52.33 -31.83 32.31
N ASP A 150 -52.63 -30.85 33.19
CA ASP A 150 -53.33 -29.54 33.11
C ASP A 150 -52.89 -28.67 34.35
N THR A 151 -53.34 -27.40 34.47
CA THR A 151 -53.58 -26.56 35.69
C THR A 151 -53.09 -25.09 35.61
N LEU A 152 -53.84 -24.28 34.85
CA LEU A 152 -54.63 -23.12 35.33
C LEU A 152 -54.04 -21.95 36.20
N MET A 153 -53.97 -20.75 35.57
CA MET A 153 -53.99 -19.35 36.13
C MET A 153 -52.75 -18.85 36.92
N THR A 154 -52.47 -17.56 37.21
CA THR A 154 -52.92 -16.16 36.88
C THR A 154 -51.76 -15.17 37.24
N ALA A 155 -51.65 -13.88 36.89
CA ALA A 155 -52.18 -12.99 35.83
C ALA A 155 -51.45 -11.60 35.83
N THR A 156 -51.60 -10.81 34.75
CA THR A 156 -51.31 -9.34 34.60
C THR A 156 -49.96 -8.72 34.99
N THR A 157 -49.26 -8.14 34.01
CA THR A 157 -49.16 -6.66 33.88
C THR A 157 -48.62 -6.17 32.51
N THR A 158 -49.29 -5.14 31.99
CA THR A 158 -48.81 -4.06 31.10
C THR A 158 -48.17 -4.37 29.73
N SER A 159 -48.88 -3.93 28.69
CA SER A 159 -48.49 -3.87 27.28
C SER A 159 -47.64 -2.64 26.93
N ILE A 160 -46.67 -2.81 26.02
CA ILE A 160 -46.25 -1.77 25.05
C ILE A 160 -45.96 -2.45 23.69
N PRO A 161 -46.75 -2.20 22.63
CA PRO A 161 -46.44 -2.68 21.29
C PRO A 161 -45.58 -1.66 20.53
N SER A 162 -44.28 -1.93 20.39
CA SER A 162 -43.38 -1.10 19.57
C SER A 162 -43.61 -1.34 18.07
N THR A 163 -44.68 -0.75 17.54
CA THR A 163 -44.94 -0.69 16.11
C THR A 163 -43.86 0.18 15.46
N SER A 164 -42.90 -0.43 14.76
CA SER A 164 -42.00 0.27 13.85
C SER A 164 -42.38 -0.08 12.41
N THR A 165 -42.97 0.91 11.73
CA THR A 165 -43.24 0.88 10.30
C THR A 165 -41.95 0.73 9.50
N PRO A 166 -41.91 -0.07 8.43
CA PRO A 166 -40.82 -0.02 7.47
C PRO A 166 -40.94 1.29 6.67
N THR A 167 -40.30 2.36 7.16
CA THR A 167 -40.23 3.63 6.44
C THR A 167 -39.60 3.38 5.06
N THR A 168 -40.41 3.52 4.01
CA THR A 168 -39.97 3.37 2.63
C THR A 168 -39.11 4.57 2.25
N THR A 169 -37.86 4.57 2.71
CA THR A 169 -36.85 5.47 2.17
C THR A 169 -36.47 4.94 0.80
N THR A 170 -36.97 5.61 -0.24
CA THR A 170 -36.56 5.43 -1.63
C THR A 170 -35.13 5.92 -1.80
N THR A 171 -34.20 5.19 -1.20
CA THR A 171 -32.78 5.30 -1.51
C THR A 171 -32.63 4.85 -2.97
N ALA A 172 -32.23 5.80 -3.83
CA ALA A 172 -31.90 5.48 -5.21
C ALA A 172 -30.93 4.29 -5.21
N PRO A 173 -31.06 3.31 -6.14
CA PRO A 173 -30.14 2.20 -6.17
C PRO A 173 -28.77 2.72 -6.56
N TYR A 174 -27.94 3.01 -5.55
CA TYR A 174 -26.50 3.15 -5.68
C TYR A 174 -26.01 1.77 -6.16
N GLY A 175 -26.00 1.59 -7.48
CA GLY A 175 -25.71 0.32 -8.12
C GLY A 175 -24.36 -0.13 -7.64
N THR A 176 -24.36 -1.21 -6.85
CA THR A 176 -23.28 -1.65 -5.94
C THR A 176 -21.91 -1.36 -6.52
N THR A 177 -21.36 -0.19 -6.20
CA THR A 177 -20.20 0.35 -6.91
C THR A 177 -19.07 -0.63 -6.77
N MET A 178 -18.35 -0.92 -7.86
CA MET A 178 -17.08 -1.64 -7.77
C MET A 178 -16.24 -0.90 -6.71
N GLY A 179 -15.93 -1.57 -5.59
CA GLY A 179 -15.22 -0.94 -4.47
C GLY A 179 -13.77 -0.57 -4.79
N ILE A 180 -13.37 -0.81 -6.04
CA ILE A 180 -12.09 -0.55 -6.63
C ILE A 180 -12.40 0.29 -7.88
N THR A 181 -12.20 1.60 -7.78
CA THR A 181 -11.96 2.43 -8.98
C THR A 181 -10.54 2.11 -9.43
N PRO A 182 -10.33 1.56 -10.64
CA PRO A 182 -8.96 1.28 -11.11
C PRO A 182 -8.20 2.61 -11.24
N ALA A 183 -7.07 2.72 -10.53
CA ALA A 183 -6.17 3.86 -10.66
C ALA A 183 -5.37 3.72 -11.96
N THR A 184 -5.97 4.11 -13.09
CA THR A 184 -5.28 4.09 -14.39
C THR A 184 -4.35 5.30 -14.50
N SER A 185 -3.04 5.07 -14.55
CA SER A 185 -2.05 6.16 -14.49
C SER A 185 -1.84 6.93 -15.80
N HIS A 186 -2.11 6.31 -16.96
CA HIS A 186 -1.72 6.88 -18.26
C HIS A 186 -2.80 6.99 -19.34
N PRO A 187 -3.76 6.06 -19.55
CA PRO A 187 -4.78 6.26 -20.58
C PRO A 187 -5.73 7.42 -20.20
N PRO A 188 -6.08 8.34 -21.11
CA PRO A 188 -5.90 8.29 -22.57
C PRO A 188 -4.61 8.91 -23.12
N LEU A 189 -3.73 9.46 -22.28
CA LEU A 189 -2.54 10.16 -22.75
C LEU A 189 -1.54 9.18 -23.36
N PRO A 190 -0.96 9.47 -24.54
CA PRO A 190 0.06 8.62 -25.15
C PRO A 190 1.37 8.72 -24.33
N TYR A 191 1.46 7.90 -23.29
CA TYR A 191 2.62 7.83 -22.41
C TYR A 191 3.63 6.81 -22.95
N THR A 192 4.61 7.30 -23.70
CA THR A 192 5.80 6.54 -24.09
C THR A 192 7.02 7.26 -23.53
N PRO A 193 7.63 6.77 -22.44
CA PRO A 193 8.84 7.35 -21.89
C PRO A 193 10.01 7.00 -22.82
N SER A 194 10.24 7.84 -23.84
CA SER A 194 11.48 7.77 -24.60
C SER A 194 12.59 8.40 -23.74
N PRO A 195 13.73 7.75 -23.50
CA PRO A 195 14.82 8.32 -22.69
C PRO A 195 15.46 9.57 -23.32
N SER A 196 15.03 9.98 -24.52
CA SER A 196 15.45 11.19 -25.22
C SER A 196 14.46 12.36 -25.12
N SER A 197 13.34 12.24 -24.39
CA SER A 197 12.35 13.31 -24.28
C SER A 197 12.73 14.38 -23.26
N SER A 198 12.38 15.64 -23.54
CA SER A 198 12.58 16.82 -22.67
C SER A 198 11.85 16.79 -21.32
N THR A 199 11.13 15.70 -21.05
CA THR A 199 10.39 15.41 -19.82
C THR A 199 11.23 14.65 -18.80
N VAL A 200 12.33 14.00 -19.20
CA VAL A 200 13.21 13.26 -18.29
C VAL A 200 14.07 14.24 -17.50
N LEU A 201 14.14 14.04 -16.18
CA LEU A 201 14.93 14.84 -15.25
C LEU A 201 16.27 14.17 -14.92
N PRO A 202 17.30 14.93 -14.51
CA PRO A 202 18.56 14.37 -14.02
C PRO A 202 18.35 13.51 -12.76
N PRO A 203 19.35 12.69 -12.38
CA PRO A 203 19.32 11.93 -11.12
C PRO A 203 19.01 12.84 -9.92
N PRO A 204 18.24 12.34 -8.94
CA PRO A 204 17.76 13.17 -7.86
C PRO A 204 18.91 13.54 -6.91
N ALA A 205 18.78 14.72 -6.29
CA ALA A 205 19.62 15.11 -5.17
C ALA A 205 19.25 14.25 -3.94
N VAL A 206 20.28 13.76 -3.24
CA VAL A 206 20.16 12.85 -2.10
C VAL A 206 20.85 13.41 -0.87
N PRO A 207 20.45 13.03 0.36
CA PRO A 207 21.14 13.45 1.57
C PRO A 207 22.55 12.84 1.72
N PRO A 208 23.41 13.39 2.60
CA PRO A 208 24.73 12.82 2.90
C PRO A 208 24.69 11.35 3.35
N SER A 209 23.57 10.91 3.93
CA SER A 209 23.34 9.51 4.34
C SER A 209 23.07 8.53 3.18
N TYR A 210 23.16 8.96 1.91
CA TYR A 210 22.94 8.08 0.74
C TYR A 210 23.96 6.94 0.58
N PRO A 211 25.27 7.11 0.80
CA PRO A 211 26.22 5.99 0.70
C PRO A 211 25.90 4.87 1.68
N LEU A 212 25.50 5.21 2.91
CA LEU A 212 25.04 4.23 3.90
C LEU A 212 23.74 3.52 3.46
N PHE A 213 22.80 4.27 2.88
CA PHE A 213 21.59 3.68 2.29
C PHE A 213 21.93 2.68 1.16
N ALA A 214 22.78 3.08 0.22
CA ALA A 214 23.19 2.25 -0.91
C ALA A 214 23.97 1.01 -0.47
N HIS A 215 24.87 1.14 0.52
CA HIS A 215 25.61 0.01 1.09
C HIS A 215 24.67 -1.01 1.76
N LEU A 216 23.77 -0.57 2.65
CA LEU A 216 22.83 -1.47 3.30
C LEU A 216 21.85 -2.12 2.31
N HIS A 217 21.45 -1.41 1.26
CA HIS A 217 20.63 -1.97 0.17
C HIS A 217 21.38 -3.04 -0.63
N ALA A 218 22.67 -2.81 -0.94
CA ALA A 218 23.53 -3.79 -1.61
C ALA A 218 23.77 -5.06 -0.76
N GLU A 219 23.85 -4.92 0.57
CA GLU A 219 23.84 -6.04 1.54
C GLU A 219 22.47 -6.74 1.66
N GLY A 220 21.48 -6.34 0.86
CA GLY A 220 20.16 -6.98 0.77
C GLY A 220 19.13 -6.49 1.78
N TYR A 221 19.41 -5.45 2.58
CA TYR A 221 18.42 -4.90 3.50
C TYR A 221 17.32 -4.13 2.77
N TYR A 222 16.09 -4.31 3.24
CA TYR A 222 14.97 -3.47 2.89
C TYR A 222 14.99 -2.24 3.81
N LEU A 223 14.94 -1.04 3.23
CA LEU A 223 15.08 0.23 3.95
C LEU A 223 13.77 1.03 3.89
N SER A 224 13.33 1.59 5.02
CA SER A 224 12.16 2.49 5.07
C SER A 224 12.37 3.69 6.00
N PRO A 225 11.58 4.78 5.90
CA PRO A 225 11.79 5.99 6.69
C PRO A 225 11.74 5.76 8.22
N GLY A 226 12.79 6.18 8.91
CA GLY A 226 12.98 5.96 10.36
C GLY A 226 12.29 6.96 11.29
N LEU A 227 11.59 7.98 10.77
CA LEU A 227 11.04 9.11 11.54
C LEU A 227 10.25 8.71 12.79
N ARG A 228 9.48 7.60 12.74
CA ARG A 228 8.69 7.11 13.89
C ARG A 228 9.53 6.56 15.05
N PHE A 229 10.82 6.29 14.83
CA PHE A 229 11.75 5.72 15.80
C PHE A 229 12.94 6.64 16.09
N GLY A 230 12.95 7.87 15.54
CA GLY A 230 14.03 8.84 15.78
C GLY A 230 15.33 8.56 15.03
N CYS A 231 15.26 7.94 13.85
CA CYS A 231 16.41 7.65 12.99
C CYS A 231 16.10 7.97 11.51
N GLN A 232 17.11 7.97 10.64
CA GLN A 232 16.96 8.24 9.21
C GLN A 232 16.25 7.07 8.53
N TYR A 233 16.73 5.84 8.73
CA TYR A 233 16.16 4.64 8.12
C TYR A 233 15.92 3.52 9.14
N LEU A 234 15.00 2.62 8.81
CA LEU A 234 14.84 1.31 9.44
C LEU A 234 15.38 0.25 8.48
N ALA A 235 16.32 -0.56 8.93
CA ALA A 235 16.83 -1.69 8.14
C ALA A 235 16.17 -3.00 8.55
N TYR A 236 15.60 -3.69 7.56
CA TYR A 236 14.93 -4.98 7.71
C TYR A 236 15.72 -6.04 6.92
N PRO A 237 15.90 -7.26 7.46
CA PRO A 237 16.61 -8.36 6.78
C PRO A 237 15.82 -8.97 5.60
N GLY A 238 14.70 -8.38 5.23
CA GLY A 238 13.76 -8.85 4.22
C GLY A 238 12.50 -7.98 4.22
N ASP A 239 11.51 -8.30 3.37
CA ASP A 239 10.30 -7.49 3.20
C ASP A 239 9.63 -7.11 4.56
N PRO A 240 9.40 -5.81 4.84
CA PRO A 240 8.71 -5.32 6.04
C PRO A 240 7.31 -5.89 6.32
N LEU A 241 6.66 -6.55 5.35
CA LEU A 241 5.41 -7.28 5.53
C LEU A 241 5.60 -8.66 6.20
N ARG A 242 6.84 -9.16 6.26
CA ARG A 242 7.22 -10.46 6.82
C ARG A 242 8.21 -10.35 7.98
N PHE A 243 9.07 -9.34 7.96
CA PHE A 243 10.15 -9.16 8.93
C PHE A 243 9.95 -7.89 9.77
N HIS A 244 10.51 -7.91 10.98
CA HIS A 244 10.71 -6.70 11.77
C HIS A 244 12.09 -6.10 11.46
N SER A 245 12.20 -4.78 11.54
CA SER A 245 13.49 -4.09 11.34
C SER A 245 14.47 -4.48 12.45
N HIS A 246 15.69 -4.85 12.10
CA HIS A 246 16.76 -5.15 13.05
C HIS A 246 17.45 -3.89 13.57
N PHE A 247 17.63 -2.87 12.71
CA PHE A 247 18.41 -1.68 13.05
C PHE A 247 17.61 -0.38 12.92
N LEU A 248 17.88 0.55 13.84
CA LEU A 248 17.62 1.98 13.70
C LEU A 248 18.88 2.60 13.09
N VAL A 249 18.82 3.08 11.85
CA VAL A 249 20.00 3.52 11.08
C VAL A 249 20.14 5.03 11.07
N VAL A 250 21.33 5.51 11.42
CA VAL A 250 21.75 6.90 11.40
C VAL A 250 23.00 7.04 10.53
N GLY A 251 22.97 7.98 9.58
CA GLY A 251 24.16 8.37 8.84
C GLY A 251 24.94 9.44 9.59
N ALA A 252 26.27 9.35 9.54
CA ALA A 252 27.21 10.37 10.00
C ALA A 252 28.27 10.61 8.91
N ASP A 253 28.78 11.84 8.80
CA ASP A 253 29.91 12.14 7.91
C ASP A 253 31.21 11.59 8.52
N TRP A 254 32.24 11.35 7.70
CA TRP A 254 33.44 10.60 8.13
C TRP A 254 34.19 11.24 9.30
N ASP A 255 34.39 12.56 9.22
CA ASP A 255 35.06 13.37 10.24
C ASP A 255 34.05 14.11 11.16
N GLU A 256 32.81 13.62 11.25
CA GLU A 256 31.78 14.21 12.13
C GLU A 256 32.08 13.92 13.61
N GLU A 257 32.14 14.97 14.43
CA GLU A 257 32.24 14.83 15.88
C GLU A 257 30.94 14.27 16.47
N LEU A 258 30.92 12.97 16.80
CA LEU A 258 29.76 12.31 17.38
C LEU A 258 29.49 12.75 18.83
N ASP A 259 28.36 13.43 19.06
CA ASP A 259 27.88 13.72 20.41
C ASP A 259 27.56 12.41 21.17
N LEU A 260 28.27 12.21 22.28
CA LEU A 260 28.05 11.06 23.18
C LEU A 260 26.65 11.03 23.77
N MET A 261 25.98 12.18 23.95
CA MET A 261 24.60 12.21 24.44
C MET A 261 23.61 11.75 23.36
N ALA A 262 23.80 12.16 22.10
CA ALA A 262 23.08 11.62 20.95
C ALA A 262 23.30 10.10 20.79
N LEU A 263 24.53 9.62 20.98
CA LEU A 263 24.86 8.18 20.95
C LEU A 263 24.09 7.39 22.03
N VAL A 264 24.10 7.86 23.28
CA VAL A 264 23.36 7.25 24.40
C VAL A 264 21.85 7.32 24.17
N ALA A 265 21.33 8.42 23.62
CA ALA A 265 19.92 8.57 23.28
C ALA A 265 19.50 7.59 22.17
N GLY A 266 20.31 7.44 21.12
CA GLY A 266 20.11 6.49 20.03
C GLY A 266 20.10 5.03 20.51
N GLY A 267 21.08 4.64 21.33
CA GLY A 267 21.10 3.33 21.99
C GLY A 267 19.84 3.08 22.82
N ARG A 268 19.42 4.06 23.63
CA ARG A 268 18.17 3.98 24.41
C ARG A 268 16.93 3.81 23.52
N LEU A 269 16.85 4.50 22.38
CA LEU A 269 15.75 4.34 21.42
C LEU A 269 15.73 2.92 20.84
N GLY A 270 16.88 2.39 20.41
CA GLY A 270 17.02 1.03 19.90
C GLY A 270 16.61 -0.04 20.91
N THR A 271 17.20 -0.01 22.11
CA THR A 271 16.90 -0.95 23.20
C THR A 271 15.42 -0.92 23.59
N GLY A 272 14.80 0.27 23.65
CA GLY A 272 13.38 0.42 23.96
C GLY A 272 12.42 -0.29 22.99
N VAL A 273 12.86 -0.57 21.76
CA VAL A 273 12.09 -1.32 20.74
C VAL A 273 12.74 -2.65 20.33
N LYS A 274 13.74 -3.13 21.08
CA LYS A 274 14.53 -4.35 20.82
C LYS A 274 15.19 -4.37 19.42
N LYS A 275 15.88 -3.29 19.09
CA LYS A 275 16.65 -3.11 17.85
C LYS A 275 18.05 -2.61 18.16
N GLY A 276 19.03 -2.98 17.33
CA GLY A 276 20.35 -2.37 17.38
C GLY A 276 20.29 -0.92 16.89
N PHE A 277 21.07 -0.03 17.49
CA PHE A 277 21.27 1.32 16.96
C PHE A 277 22.51 1.30 16.07
N LEU A 278 22.34 1.58 14.77
CA LEU A 278 23.41 1.48 13.77
C LEU A 278 23.79 2.87 13.29
N ILE A 279 25.06 3.25 13.48
CA ILE A 279 25.66 4.43 12.86
C ILE A 279 26.53 3.97 11.70
N GLY A 280 26.57 4.71 10.60
CA GLY A 280 27.59 4.50 9.57
C GLY A 280 27.88 5.73 8.72
N GLY A 281 29.02 5.68 8.04
CA GLY A 281 29.50 6.74 7.15
C GLY A 281 30.40 6.16 6.06
N ALA A 282 30.53 6.85 4.94
CA ALA A 282 31.49 6.51 3.89
C ALA A 282 32.87 7.06 4.26
N ALA A 283 33.93 6.28 4.05
CA ALA A 283 35.29 6.80 4.13
C ALA A 283 35.61 7.67 2.90
N ASP A 284 36.23 8.84 3.14
CA ASP A 284 36.73 9.70 2.06
C ASP A 284 37.93 9.05 1.34
N GLU A 285 38.06 9.29 0.03
CA GLU A 285 38.95 8.51 -0.85
C GLU A 285 40.47 8.64 -0.59
N SER A 286 40.89 9.46 0.37
CA SER A 286 42.30 9.75 0.65
C SER A 286 42.96 8.76 1.62
N GLY A 287 43.11 7.49 1.21
CA GLY A 287 44.15 6.60 1.73
C GLY A 287 43.75 5.16 2.06
N LEU A 288 44.35 4.22 1.32
CA LEU A 288 44.24 2.76 1.49
C LEU A 288 42.87 2.14 1.15
N GLY A 289 42.60 2.06 -0.15
CA GLY A 289 42.49 0.72 -0.74
C GLY A 289 41.11 0.09 -0.92
N ASP A 290 40.02 0.86 -0.89
CA ASP A 290 38.83 0.55 -1.69
C ASP A 290 38.02 1.82 -1.96
N ALA A 291 37.37 1.91 -3.13
CA ALA A 291 36.54 3.06 -3.46
C ALA A 291 35.18 2.94 -2.74
N GLY A 292 34.84 3.92 -1.89
CA GLY A 292 33.52 3.97 -1.24
C GLY A 292 33.27 2.96 -0.11
N SER A 293 34.30 2.56 0.64
CA SER A 293 34.14 1.73 1.84
C SER A 293 33.28 2.43 2.90
N VAL A 294 32.00 2.06 2.98
CA VAL A 294 31.11 2.43 4.09
C VAL A 294 31.47 1.58 5.31
N ARG A 295 31.59 2.22 6.48
CA ARG A 295 31.75 1.52 7.76
C ARG A 295 30.51 1.71 8.61
N THR A 296 30.09 0.65 9.27
CA THR A 296 28.91 0.62 10.15
C THR A 296 29.28 0.10 11.53
N PHE A 297 28.76 0.74 12.57
CA PHE A 297 28.91 0.36 13.96
C PHE A 297 27.53 0.14 14.58
N SER A 298 27.30 -1.04 15.15
CA SER A 298 26.11 -1.35 15.95
C SER A 298 26.38 -1.08 17.43
N VAL A 299 25.52 -0.28 18.05
CA VAL A 299 25.55 0.07 19.48
C VAL A 299 24.34 -0.55 20.16
N GLU A 300 24.61 -1.31 21.22
CA GLU A 300 23.62 -1.98 22.06
C GLU A 300 23.98 -1.78 23.54
N TRP A 301 22.97 -1.82 24.41
CA TRP A 301 23.16 -1.61 25.84
C TRP A 301 23.70 -2.89 26.50
N ALA A 302 24.97 -2.90 26.87
CA ALA A 302 25.60 -4.02 27.56
C ALA A 302 25.14 -4.08 29.03
N GLY A 303 24.28 -5.04 29.37
CA GLY A 303 23.82 -5.29 30.74
C GLY A 303 22.31 -5.50 30.92
N MET A 304 21.65 -6.14 29.96
CA MET A 304 20.25 -6.59 30.07
C MET A 304 20.18 -8.11 30.30
#